data_AF-L1NRC1-F1
#
_entry.id   AF-L1NRC1-F1
#
_cell.length_a   1.000
_cell.length_b   1.000
_cell.length_c   1.000
_cell.angle_alpha   90.00
_cell.angle_beta   90.00
_cell.angle_gamma   90.00
#
_symmetry.space_group_name_H-M   'P 1'
#
loop_
_entity.id
_entity.type
_entity.pdbx_description
1 polymer ?
#
loop_
_entity_poly.entity_id
_entity_poly.type
_entity_poly.pdbx_seq_one_letter_code
_entity_poly.pdbx_strand_id
1 'polypeptide(L)'
;HDCLSSTAPNKNSQAKEDYDPLEAEQDIIREFCLGDVVNLFAEFYLVNPQMRRIFQQASVQMDRAIRLEYQDYLTDIVVMTEEENPIPESDLDTPLSEVSDYADIFIINLAQSDEVLKMAFEQKLKEIRVKESKSKLSTYWSGRRTKRYTDAEIRKIVEYRVFAYIDLYVYGQITGRKFTDVEMAAMIYPPRDNTPLDFDAVGRIARTVKPKAIELLERTNPRLLL
;
A
#
# COMPACT_ATOMS: atom_id res chain seq x y z
N HIS A 1 -71.96 46.83 -0.07
CA HIS A 1 -72.19 45.42 -0.39
C HIS A 1 -70.85 44.75 -0.63
N ASP A 2 -70.44 44.02 0.40
CA ASP A 2 -69.82 42.69 0.40
C ASP A 2 -68.34 42.50 0.00
N CYS A 3 -67.58 42.16 1.04
CA CYS A 3 -66.32 41.42 1.07
C CYS A 3 -66.44 39.99 0.55
N LEU A 4 -65.28 39.42 0.15
CA LEU A 4 -64.76 38.03 0.27
C LEU A 4 -63.98 37.71 -1.03
N SER A 5 -62.81 37.08 -1.07
CA SER A 5 -61.90 36.47 -0.10
C SER A 5 -60.60 36.13 -0.85
N SER A 6 -59.51 36.02 -0.10
CA SER A 6 -58.14 35.70 -0.49
C SER A 6 -57.93 34.45 -1.35
N THR A 7 -56.85 34.43 -2.16
CA THR A 7 -55.94 33.26 -2.28
C THR A 7 -54.52 33.69 -2.72
N ALA A 8 -53.56 33.33 -1.87
CA ALA A 8 -52.09 33.20 -1.93
C ALA A 8 -51.25 33.75 -3.12
N PRO A 9 -50.03 34.29 -2.84
CA PRO A 9 -48.97 34.42 -3.83
C PRO A 9 -48.35 33.04 -4.13
N ASN A 10 -48.28 32.71 -5.41
CA ASN A 10 -47.67 31.50 -5.93
C ASN A 10 -46.16 31.54 -5.63
N LYS A 11 -45.71 30.78 -4.63
CA LYS A 11 -44.29 30.51 -4.40
C LYS A 11 -43.79 29.63 -5.54
N ASN A 12 -43.23 30.24 -6.58
CA ASN A 12 -42.34 29.55 -7.51
C ASN A 12 -41.04 29.24 -6.75
N SER A 13 -41.05 28.16 -5.99
CA SER A 13 -39.84 27.43 -5.60
C SER A 13 -39.29 26.76 -6.86
N GLN A 14 -38.53 27.52 -7.65
CA GLN A 14 -37.53 26.92 -8.52
C GLN A 14 -36.57 26.17 -7.60
N ALA A 15 -36.59 24.84 -7.70
CA ALA A 15 -35.54 24.01 -7.16
C ALA A 15 -34.22 24.58 -7.70
N LYS A 16 -33.37 25.09 -6.80
CA LYS A 16 -31.96 25.28 -7.10
C LYS A 16 -31.46 23.89 -7.48
N GLU A 17 -31.27 23.66 -8.78
CA GLU A 17 -30.38 22.61 -9.23
C GLU A 17 -29.06 22.89 -8.51
N ASP A 18 -28.64 21.92 -7.69
CA ASP A 18 -27.44 21.99 -6.88
C ASP A 18 -26.26 21.92 -7.84
N TYR A 19 -25.89 23.07 -8.40
CA TYR A 19 -24.78 23.18 -9.32
C TYR A 19 -23.50 22.91 -8.52
N ASP A 20 -22.93 21.72 -8.69
CA ASP A 20 -21.59 21.43 -8.21
C ASP A 20 -20.59 21.83 -9.31
N PRO A 21 -19.88 22.97 -9.17
CA PRO A 21 -18.89 23.40 -10.15
C PRO A 21 -17.76 22.38 -10.34
N LEU A 22 -17.55 21.46 -9.38
CA LEU A 22 -16.49 20.44 -9.45
C LEU A 22 -16.88 19.23 -10.31
N GLU A 23 -18.17 18.97 -10.52
CA GLU A 23 -18.62 17.92 -11.45
C GLU A 23 -18.44 18.33 -12.91
N ALA A 24 -18.44 19.64 -13.18
CA ALA A 24 -18.34 20.19 -14.53
C ALA A 24 -16.89 20.25 -15.06
N GLU A 25 -15.88 20.29 -14.19
CA GLU A 25 -14.48 20.46 -14.58
C GLU A 25 -13.56 19.51 -13.79
N GLN A 26 -13.29 18.34 -14.36
CA GLN A 26 -12.48 17.29 -13.73
C GLN A 26 -10.96 17.60 -13.69
N ASP A 27 -10.51 18.70 -14.32
CA ASP A 27 -9.09 19.00 -14.56
C ASP A 27 -8.53 20.22 -13.80
N ILE A 28 -9.21 20.68 -12.74
CA ILE A 28 -8.79 21.90 -12.02
C ILE A 28 -7.44 21.69 -11.28
N ILE A 29 -7.29 20.55 -10.60
CA ILE A 29 -6.05 20.14 -9.92
C ILE A 29 -5.75 18.70 -10.31
N ARG A 30 -4.69 18.50 -11.10
CA ARG A 30 -4.26 17.19 -11.60
C ARG A 30 -2.91 16.81 -11.01
N GLU A 31 -2.72 15.52 -10.72
CA GLU A 31 -1.40 14.97 -10.35
C GLU A 31 -0.47 14.96 -11.56
N PHE A 32 0.79 15.31 -11.34
CA PHE A 32 1.80 15.33 -12.40
C PHE A 32 2.22 13.89 -12.72
N CYS A 33 2.04 13.49 -13.97
CA CYS A 33 2.35 12.14 -14.45
C CYS A 33 3.58 12.15 -15.36
N LEU A 34 4.15 10.99 -15.65
CA LEU A 34 5.30 10.87 -16.54
C LEU A 34 4.96 11.35 -17.97
N GLY A 35 3.73 11.13 -18.42
CA GLY A 35 3.22 11.66 -19.68
C GLY A 35 3.30 13.19 -19.79
N ASP A 36 3.11 13.90 -18.67
CA ASP A 36 3.22 15.36 -18.65
C ASP A 36 4.67 15.84 -18.85
N VAL A 37 5.65 15.10 -18.32
CA VAL A 37 7.08 15.34 -18.57
C VAL A 37 7.42 15.12 -20.04
N VAL A 38 6.91 14.03 -20.63
CA VAL A 38 7.12 13.72 -22.05
C VAL A 38 6.52 14.81 -22.93
N ASN A 39 5.30 15.25 -22.63
CA ASN A 39 4.64 16.33 -23.35
C ASN A 39 5.42 17.65 -23.24
N LEU A 40 5.81 18.03 -22.03
CA LEU A 40 6.60 19.25 -21.79
C LEU A 40 7.93 19.20 -22.52
N PHE A 41 8.60 18.04 -22.51
CA PHE A 41 9.83 17.83 -23.26
C PHE A 41 9.59 17.93 -24.78
N ALA A 42 8.54 17.30 -25.29
CA ALA A 42 8.21 17.32 -26.72
C ALA A 42 7.91 18.74 -27.20
N GLU A 43 7.10 19.49 -26.45
CA GLU A 43 6.83 20.91 -26.72
C GLU A 43 8.13 21.72 -26.74
N PHE A 44 8.98 21.55 -25.72
CA PHE A 44 10.22 22.30 -25.61
C PHE A 44 11.22 21.95 -26.72
N TYR A 45 11.27 20.68 -27.14
CA TYR A 45 12.05 20.22 -28.29
C TYR A 45 11.57 20.84 -29.62
N LEU A 46 10.25 21.00 -29.80
CA LEU A 46 9.66 21.61 -30.99
C LEU A 46 9.88 23.13 -31.03
N VAL A 47 9.71 23.80 -29.89
CA VAL A 47 9.77 25.26 -29.82
C VAL A 47 11.22 25.78 -29.80
N ASN A 48 12.15 25.06 -29.14
CA ASN A 48 13.51 25.58 -28.93
C ASN A 48 14.58 24.84 -29.76
N PRO A 49 15.18 25.48 -30.79
CA PRO A 49 16.21 24.87 -31.62
C PRO A 49 17.49 24.50 -30.85
N GLN A 50 17.79 25.16 -29.73
CA GLN A 50 18.97 24.85 -28.92
C GLN A 50 18.84 23.48 -28.25
N MET A 51 17.64 23.13 -27.79
CA MET A 51 17.37 21.82 -27.21
C MET A 51 17.54 20.70 -28.23
N ARG A 52 17.13 20.91 -29.48
CA ARG A 52 17.38 19.94 -30.55
C ARG A 52 18.87 19.68 -30.76
N ARG A 53 19.69 20.74 -30.74
CA ARG A 53 21.15 20.63 -30.85
C ARG A 53 21.73 19.89 -29.65
N ILE A 54 21.30 20.22 -28.43
CA ILE A 54 21.75 19.55 -27.22
C ILE A 54 21.40 18.06 -27.28
N PHE A 55 20.19 17.70 -27.70
CA PHE A 55 19.79 16.30 -27.80
C PHE A 55 20.58 15.52 -28.87
N GLN A 56 20.79 16.12 -30.04
CA GLN A 56 21.63 15.55 -31.09
C GLN A 56 23.10 15.39 -30.65
N GLN A 57 23.58 16.27 -29.77
CA GLN A 57 24.91 16.16 -29.18
C GLN A 57 24.95 15.14 -28.04
N ALA A 58 23.88 15.05 -27.24
CA ALA A 58 23.76 14.14 -26.11
C ALA A 58 23.79 12.68 -26.57
N SER A 59 23.15 12.33 -27.69
CA SER A 59 23.24 10.97 -28.24
C SER A 59 24.68 10.60 -28.59
N VAL A 60 25.43 11.50 -29.22
CA VAL A 60 26.86 11.28 -29.55
C VAL A 60 27.71 11.15 -28.28
N GLN A 61 27.41 11.93 -27.24
CA GLN A 61 28.11 11.85 -25.96
C GLN A 61 27.76 10.58 -25.17
N MET A 62 26.50 10.13 -25.23
CA MET A 62 26.05 8.87 -24.64
C MET A 62 26.67 7.67 -25.36
N ASP A 63 26.66 7.65 -26.69
CA ASP A 63 27.34 6.62 -27.49
C ASP A 63 28.83 6.57 -27.19
N ARG A 64 29.45 7.74 -26.96
CA ARG A 64 30.86 7.84 -26.57
C ARG A 64 31.09 7.34 -25.14
N ALA A 65 30.19 7.62 -24.20
CA ALA A 65 30.26 7.15 -22.82
C ALA A 65 30.07 5.62 -22.72
N ILE A 66 29.15 5.06 -23.51
CA ILE A 66 28.92 3.61 -23.64
C ILE A 66 30.16 2.92 -24.20
N ARG A 67 30.80 3.51 -25.22
CA ARG A 67 32.02 2.96 -25.85
C ARG A 67 33.29 3.09 -25.00
N LEU A 68 33.32 4.02 -24.03
CA LEU A 68 34.51 4.29 -23.20
C LEU A 68 34.50 3.53 -21.86
N GLU A 69 33.64 2.51 -21.70
CA GLU A 69 33.56 1.68 -20.49
C GLU A 69 33.53 2.50 -19.20
N TYR A 70 32.49 3.34 -19.05
CA TYR A 70 32.07 3.81 -17.72
C TYR A 70 31.44 2.63 -16.95
N GLN A 71 32.28 1.70 -16.52
CA GLN A 71 31.98 0.72 -15.48
C GLN A 71 31.86 1.47 -14.15
N ASP A 72 30.63 1.72 -13.71
CA ASP A 72 30.18 1.71 -12.29
C ASP A 72 28.87 2.49 -12.08
N TYR A 73 28.40 3.28 -13.05
CA TYR A 73 27.16 4.08 -12.89
C TYR A 73 26.02 3.72 -13.86
N LEU A 74 26.25 2.84 -14.85
CA LEU A 74 25.21 2.38 -15.76
C LEU A 74 24.54 1.08 -15.35
N THR A 75 25.02 0.42 -14.28
CA THR A 75 24.33 -0.76 -13.73
C THR A 75 22.89 -0.41 -13.34
N ASP A 76 22.63 0.81 -12.87
CA ASP A 76 21.26 1.25 -12.54
C ASP A 76 20.41 1.60 -13.78
N ILE A 77 21.02 1.99 -14.91
CA ILE A 77 20.27 2.33 -16.14
C ILE A 77 20.06 1.10 -17.03
N VAL A 78 21.00 0.15 -17.03
CA VAL A 78 20.97 -1.06 -17.88
C VAL A 78 20.17 -2.21 -17.25
N VAL A 79 19.99 -2.23 -15.92
CA VAL A 79 19.09 -3.20 -15.25
C VAL A 79 17.62 -3.04 -15.66
N MET A 80 17.25 -1.92 -16.32
CA MET A 80 15.91 -1.71 -16.90
C MET A 80 15.69 -2.40 -18.26
N THR A 81 16.71 -2.98 -18.90
CA THR A 81 16.61 -3.43 -20.30
C THR A 81 16.91 -4.90 -20.59
N GLU A 82 17.35 -5.69 -19.61
CA GLU A 82 17.59 -7.13 -19.83
C GLU A 82 17.08 -8.02 -18.68
N GLU A 83 15.81 -7.87 -18.31
CA GLU A 83 14.96 -9.02 -18.01
C GLU A 83 13.75 -8.89 -18.93
N GLU A 84 13.11 -10.00 -19.30
CA GLU A 84 11.90 -10.03 -20.12
C GLU A 84 10.98 -8.86 -19.72
N ASN A 85 10.92 -7.79 -20.52
CA ASN A 85 9.92 -6.75 -20.35
C ASN A 85 8.63 -7.37 -20.90
N PRO A 86 7.66 -7.85 -20.08
CA PRO A 86 6.29 -7.64 -20.50
C PRO A 86 6.22 -6.14 -20.76
N ILE A 87 5.67 -5.74 -21.92
CA ILE A 87 5.42 -4.33 -22.25
C ILE A 87 5.08 -3.62 -20.94
N PRO A 88 5.93 -2.71 -20.41
CA PRO A 88 5.63 -2.07 -19.14
C PRO A 88 4.23 -1.53 -19.28
N GLU A 89 3.33 -1.86 -18.34
CA GLU A 89 2.07 -1.16 -18.27
C GLU A 89 2.41 0.33 -18.34
N SER A 90 1.80 1.03 -19.30
CA SER A 90 2.22 2.39 -19.64
C SER A 90 2.03 3.29 -18.42
N ASP A 91 3.09 3.50 -17.64
CA ASP A 91 3.12 4.36 -16.46
C ASP A 91 2.99 5.86 -16.79
N LEU A 92 2.76 6.18 -18.07
CA LEU A 92 2.59 7.55 -18.54
C LEU A 92 1.44 8.28 -17.83
N ASP A 93 0.35 7.56 -17.54
CA ASP A 93 -0.83 8.14 -16.88
C ASP A 93 -0.78 7.99 -15.36
N THR A 94 0.19 7.24 -14.84
CA THR A 94 0.38 7.01 -13.41
C THR A 94 0.98 8.26 -12.75
N PRO A 95 0.45 8.72 -11.60
CA PRO A 95 1.04 9.81 -10.83
C PRO A 95 2.50 9.51 -10.46
N LEU A 96 3.38 10.51 -10.58
CA LEU A 96 4.80 10.31 -10.28
C LEU A 96 5.06 9.83 -8.84
N SER A 97 4.22 10.20 -7.88
CA SER A 97 4.38 9.77 -6.48
C SER A 97 4.12 8.29 -6.26
N GLU A 98 3.55 7.58 -7.23
CA GLU A 98 3.39 6.13 -7.18
C GLU A 98 4.61 5.40 -7.75
N VAL A 99 5.40 6.07 -8.60
CA VAL A 99 6.55 5.50 -9.31
C VAL A 99 7.89 5.97 -8.74
N SER A 100 7.91 7.10 -8.02
CA SER A 100 9.14 7.72 -7.51
C SER A 100 8.95 8.36 -6.13
N ASP A 101 10.01 8.36 -5.33
CA ASP A 101 10.07 9.02 -4.01
C ASP A 101 10.10 10.57 -4.07
N TYR A 102 9.93 11.18 -5.24
CA TYR A 102 9.84 12.64 -5.34
C TYR A 102 8.53 13.12 -4.72
N ALA A 103 8.54 14.34 -4.17
CA ALA A 103 7.35 14.95 -3.57
C ALA A 103 6.16 14.97 -4.56
N ASP A 104 4.92 14.90 -4.05
CA ASP A 104 3.72 15.03 -4.88
C ASP A 104 3.74 16.36 -5.64
N ILE A 105 3.75 16.30 -6.98
CA ILE A 105 3.69 17.46 -7.87
C ILE A 105 2.28 17.54 -8.46
N PHE A 106 1.72 18.74 -8.51
CA PHE A 106 0.38 19.01 -9.05
C PHE A 106 0.41 20.10 -10.12
N ILE A 107 -0.38 19.93 -11.18
CA ILE A 107 -0.70 20.97 -12.16
C ILE A 107 -2.03 21.62 -11.73
N ILE A 108 -2.05 22.96 -11.69
CA ILE A 108 -3.21 23.75 -11.26
C ILE A 108 -3.64 24.67 -12.39
N ASN A 109 -4.92 24.61 -12.78
CA ASN A 109 -5.48 25.54 -13.75
C ASN A 109 -5.90 26.86 -13.08
N LEU A 110 -5.04 27.88 -13.19
CA LEU A 110 -5.27 29.20 -12.60
C LEU A 110 -6.31 30.06 -13.34
N ALA A 111 -6.92 29.58 -14.44
CA ALA A 111 -7.99 30.30 -15.12
C ALA A 111 -9.31 30.31 -14.32
N GLN A 112 -9.41 29.48 -13.28
CA GLN A 112 -10.60 29.32 -12.45
C GLN A 112 -10.73 30.40 -11.37
N SER A 113 -11.95 30.61 -10.86
CA SER A 113 -12.18 31.55 -9.77
C SER A 113 -11.56 31.08 -8.46
N ASP A 114 -11.24 32.02 -7.57
CA ASP A 114 -10.63 31.71 -6.26
C ASP A 114 -11.52 30.78 -5.42
N GLU A 115 -12.85 30.92 -5.50
CA GLU A 115 -13.81 30.05 -4.81
C GLU A 115 -13.75 28.61 -5.34
N VAL A 116 -13.70 28.44 -6.66
CA VAL A 116 -13.61 27.13 -7.32
C VAL A 116 -12.28 26.46 -7.00
N LEU A 117 -11.18 27.21 -7.07
CA LEU A 117 -9.85 26.72 -6.70
C LEU A 117 -9.82 26.25 -5.24
N LYS A 118 -10.38 27.04 -4.32
CA LYS A 118 -10.43 26.67 -2.91
C LYS A 118 -11.20 25.36 -2.69
N MET A 119 -12.36 25.21 -3.32
CA MET A 119 -13.14 23.98 -3.24
C MET A 119 -12.39 22.78 -3.82
N ALA A 120 -11.72 22.94 -4.96
CA ALA A 120 -10.91 21.91 -5.58
C ALA A 120 -9.74 21.48 -4.68
N PHE A 121 -9.05 22.44 -4.04
CA PHE A 121 -7.98 22.13 -3.06
C PHE A 121 -8.52 21.39 -1.84
N GLU A 122 -9.68 21.80 -1.30
CA GLU A 122 -10.30 21.11 -0.18
C GLU A 122 -10.66 19.66 -0.52
N GLN A 123 -11.15 19.41 -1.74
CA GLN A 123 -11.42 18.06 -2.23
C GLN A 123 -10.11 17.27 -2.41
N LYS A 124 -9.11 17.83 -3.09
CA LYS A 124 -7.83 17.14 -3.32
C LYS A 124 -7.11 16.81 -2.02
N LEU A 125 -7.13 17.70 -1.03
CA LEU A 125 -6.58 17.44 0.30
C LEU A 125 -7.32 16.30 1.02
N LYS A 126 -8.65 16.16 0.84
CA LYS A 126 -9.38 15.00 1.37
C LYS A 126 -8.92 13.72 0.69
N GLU A 127 -8.77 13.71 -0.63
CA GLU A 127 -8.25 12.55 -1.39
C GLU A 127 -6.85 12.14 -0.92
N ILE A 128 -5.93 13.09 -0.79
CA ILE A 128 -4.56 12.84 -0.32
C ILE A 128 -4.57 12.29 1.09
N ARG A 129 -5.36 12.86 2.01
CA ARG A 129 -5.48 12.32 3.38
C ARG A 129 -6.02 10.90 3.40
N VAL A 130 -6.96 10.58 2.50
CA VAL A 130 -7.48 9.22 2.33
C VAL A 130 -6.38 8.30 1.75
N LYS A 131 -5.65 8.72 0.71
CA LYS A 131 -4.53 8.00 0.10
C LYS A 131 -3.43 7.73 1.13
N GLU A 132 -3.01 8.73 1.90
CA GLU A 132 -2.06 8.59 2.99
C GLU A 132 -2.57 7.67 4.10
N SER A 133 -3.85 7.75 4.47
CA SER A 133 -4.41 6.86 5.50
C SER A 133 -4.43 5.40 5.04
N LYS A 134 -4.59 5.16 3.72
CA LYS A 134 -4.48 3.83 3.09
C LYS A 134 -3.02 3.40 2.91
N SER A 135 -2.12 4.32 2.58
CA SER A 135 -0.68 4.07 2.37
C SER A 135 0.07 3.82 3.68
N LYS A 136 -0.21 4.59 4.75
CA LYS A 136 0.24 4.29 6.12
C LYS A 136 -0.29 2.93 6.62
N LEU A 137 -1.40 2.45 6.04
CA LEU A 137 -1.94 1.11 6.23
C LEU A 137 -1.37 0.07 5.25
N SER A 138 -0.58 0.42 4.22
CA SER A 138 0.04 -0.55 3.31
C SER A 138 1.56 -0.67 3.52
N THR A 139 2.28 0.42 3.82
CA THR A 139 3.75 0.41 3.97
C THR A 139 4.22 -0.16 5.32
N TYR A 140 3.38 -0.13 6.36
CA TYR A 140 3.63 -0.80 7.65
C TYR A 140 2.73 -2.03 7.88
N TRP A 141 1.72 -2.24 7.04
CA TRP A 141 0.62 -3.17 7.27
C TRP A 141 0.12 -3.87 5.98
N SER A 142 0.99 -4.62 5.30
CA SER A 142 0.50 -5.83 4.60
C SER A 142 -0.11 -6.87 5.56
N GLY A 143 -0.13 -6.60 6.87
CA GLY A 143 -0.91 -7.32 7.86
C GLY A 143 -2.37 -6.89 7.83
N ARG A 144 -3.27 -7.76 7.36
CA ARG A 144 -4.68 -7.81 7.79
C ARG A 144 -4.73 -7.36 9.26
N ARG A 145 -5.50 -6.32 9.59
CA ARG A 145 -5.84 -5.87 10.95
C ARG A 145 -5.70 -7.07 11.90
N THR A 146 -4.62 -7.15 12.68
CA THR A 146 -4.40 -8.31 13.54
C THR A 146 -5.59 -8.38 14.47
N LYS A 147 -6.44 -9.41 14.27
CA LYS A 147 -7.64 -9.64 15.09
C LYS A 147 -7.18 -9.56 16.55
N ARG A 148 -7.66 -8.56 17.29
CA ARG A 148 -7.35 -8.45 18.71
C ARG A 148 -7.84 -9.73 19.38
N TYR A 149 -6.95 -10.43 20.07
CA TYR A 149 -7.34 -11.62 20.82
C TYR A 149 -8.28 -11.19 21.93
N THR A 150 -9.40 -11.89 22.03
CA THR A 150 -10.33 -11.76 23.16
C THR A 150 -9.70 -12.37 24.41
N ASP A 151 -10.10 -11.92 25.60
CA ASP A 151 -9.62 -12.50 26.87
C ASP A 151 -9.85 -14.02 26.95
N ALA A 152 -10.93 -14.52 26.33
CA ALA A 152 -11.20 -15.95 26.23
C ALA A 152 -10.18 -16.69 25.35
N GLU A 153 -9.76 -16.07 24.23
CA GLU A 153 -8.70 -16.62 23.38
C GLU A 153 -7.34 -16.59 24.10
N ILE A 154 -7.04 -15.51 24.82
CA ILE A 154 -5.80 -15.40 25.61
C ILE A 154 -5.75 -16.46 26.71
N ARG A 155 -6.86 -16.66 27.45
CA ARG A 155 -6.94 -17.73 28.46
C ARG A 155 -6.68 -19.11 27.87
N LYS A 156 -7.24 -19.41 26.70
CA LYS A 156 -6.97 -20.68 26.00
C LYS A 156 -5.49 -20.82 25.63
N ILE A 157 -4.86 -19.77 25.11
CA ILE A 157 -3.43 -19.79 24.76
C ILE A 157 -2.57 -20.14 25.98
N VAL A 158 -2.90 -19.58 27.15
CA VAL A 158 -2.19 -19.84 28.41
C VAL A 158 -2.49 -21.26 28.94
N GLU A 159 -3.76 -21.66 29.00
CA GLU A 159 -4.20 -22.96 29.51
C GLU A 159 -3.60 -24.12 28.70
N TYR A 160 -3.62 -23.99 27.37
CA TYR A 160 -3.04 -24.95 26.45
C TYR A 160 -1.52 -24.80 26.28
N ARG A 161 -0.86 -23.91 27.02
CA ARG A 161 0.60 -23.69 26.98
C ARG A 161 1.13 -23.54 25.55
N VAL A 162 0.38 -22.81 24.70
CA VAL A 162 0.68 -22.71 23.26
C VAL A 162 2.06 -22.08 23.00
N PHE A 163 2.50 -21.14 23.85
CA PHE A 163 3.84 -20.57 23.74
C PHE A 163 4.96 -21.59 23.99
N ALA A 164 4.78 -22.54 24.93
CA ALA A 164 5.78 -23.60 25.14
C ALA A 164 5.92 -24.50 23.91
N TYR A 165 4.84 -24.72 23.16
CA TYR A 165 4.91 -25.41 21.88
C TYR A 165 5.69 -24.59 20.83
N ILE A 166 5.44 -23.29 20.75
CA ILE A 166 6.16 -22.39 19.84
C ILE A 166 7.66 -22.41 20.14
N ASP A 167 8.06 -22.27 21.40
CA ASP A 167 9.47 -22.27 21.81
C ASP A 167 10.17 -23.58 21.40
N LEU A 168 9.56 -24.72 21.69
CA LEU A 168 10.10 -26.04 21.32
C LEU A 168 10.11 -26.27 19.81
N TYR A 169 9.10 -25.77 19.10
CA TYR A 169 9.02 -25.85 17.65
C TYR A 169 10.15 -25.04 17.00
N VAL A 170 10.37 -23.80 17.43
CA VAL A 170 11.44 -22.93 16.94
C VAL A 170 12.81 -23.51 17.30
N TYR A 171 12.98 -24.02 18.53
CA TYR A 171 14.20 -24.72 18.93
C TYR A 171 14.50 -25.93 18.03
N GLY A 172 13.47 -26.71 17.67
CA GLY A 172 13.60 -27.81 16.71
C GLY A 172 14.05 -27.36 15.32
N GLN A 173 13.55 -26.21 14.84
CA GLN A 173 13.99 -25.63 13.56
C GLN A 173 15.45 -25.19 13.62
N ILE A 174 15.86 -24.49 14.68
CA ILE A 174 17.25 -24.00 14.86
C ILE A 174 18.24 -25.18 14.94
N THR A 175 17.86 -26.25 15.64
CA THR A 175 18.74 -27.41 15.86
C THR A 175 18.65 -28.48 14.77
N GLY A 176 17.74 -28.32 13.80
CA GLY A 176 17.45 -29.32 12.78
C GLY A 176 16.75 -30.59 13.31
N ARG A 177 16.28 -30.59 14.56
CA ARG A 177 15.58 -31.73 15.18
C ARG A 177 14.07 -31.58 15.04
N LYS A 178 13.42 -32.61 14.50
CA LYS A 178 11.95 -32.72 14.50
C LYS A 178 11.48 -33.48 15.73
N PHE A 179 10.71 -32.82 16.60
CA PHE A 179 10.05 -33.48 17.72
C PHE A 179 8.71 -34.07 17.28
N THR A 180 8.43 -35.29 17.73
CA THR A 180 7.12 -35.94 17.56
C THR A 180 6.10 -35.33 18.52
N ASP A 181 4.80 -35.45 18.19
CA ASP A 181 3.73 -34.94 19.06
C ASP A 181 3.76 -35.58 20.47
N VAL A 182 4.28 -36.82 20.58
CA VAL A 182 4.49 -37.51 21.86
C VAL A 182 5.63 -36.88 22.66
N GLU A 183 6.78 -36.60 22.03
CA GLU A 183 7.90 -35.91 22.69
C GLU A 183 7.50 -34.49 23.10
N MET A 184 6.79 -33.76 22.23
CA MET A 184 6.26 -32.43 22.52
C MET A 184 5.30 -32.46 23.72
N ALA A 185 4.38 -33.44 23.76
CA ALA A 185 3.47 -33.61 24.88
C ALA A 185 4.21 -33.91 26.18
N ALA A 186 5.24 -34.77 26.15
CA ALA A 186 6.04 -35.11 27.32
C ALA A 186 6.85 -33.93 27.86
N MET A 187 7.31 -33.02 27.00
CA MET A 187 8.05 -31.83 27.42
C MET A 187 7.12 -30.72 27.93
N ILE A 188 5.97 -30.52 27.28
CA ILE A 188 5.02 -29.44 27.64
C ILE A 188 4.15 -29.82 28.84
N TYR A 189 3.80 -31.10 28.96
CA TYR A 189 2.98 -31.67 30.02
C TYR A 189 3.71 -32.86 30.66
N PRO A 190 4.81 -32.61 31.38
CA PRO A 190 5.59 -33.68 31.98
C PRO A 190 4.73 -34.46 32.99
N PRO A 191 4.78 -35.80 32.96
CA PRO A 191 4.07 -36.62 33.93
C PRO A 191 4.57 -36.30 35.34
N ARG A 192 3.64 -36.21 36.30
CA ARG A 192 3.97 -36.04 37.71
C ARG A 192 4.07 -37.41 38.37
N ASP A 193 5.07 -37.62 39.21
CA ASP A 193 5.14 -38.76 40.13
C ASP A 193 4.96 -40.14 39.48
N ASN A 194 5.80 -40.48 38.50
CA ASN A 194 5.80 -41.79 37.80
C ASN A 194 4.48 -42.17 37.09
N THR A 195 3.60 -41.21 36.83
CA THR A 195 2.42 -41.45 36.00
C THR A 195 2.81 -41.64 34.53
N PRO A 196 2.10 -42.50 33.76
CA PRO A 196 2.30 -42.58 32.33
C PRO A 196 1.99 -41.24 31.66
N LEU A 197 2.61 -40.99 30.51
CA LEU A 197 2.26 -39.83 29.70
C LEU A 197 0.76 -39.82 29.42
N ASP A 198 0.11 -38.68 29.69
CA ASP A 198 -1.30 -38.51 29.44
C ASP A 198 -1.57 -38.60 27.92
N PHE A 199 -2.25 -39.67 27.49
CA PHE A 199 -2.62 -39.84 26.07
C PHE A 199 -3.50 -38.69 25.58
N ASP A 200 -4.26 -38.05 26.48
CA ASP A 200 -5.04 -36.86 26.14
C ASP A 200 -4.15 -35.65 25.88
N ALA A 201 -2.94 -35.58 26.46
CA ALA A 201 -1.98 -34.52 26.18
C ALA A 201 -1.44 -34.64 24.74
N VAL A 202 -1.16 -35.86 24.26
CA VAL A 202 -0.76 -36.08 22.86
C VAL A 202 -1.88 -35.66 21.90
N GLY A 203 -3.12 -36.07 22.20
CA GLY A 203 -4.30 -35.67 21.42
C GLY A 203 -4.52 -34.16 21.41
N ARG A 204 -4.27 -33.49 22.55
CA ARG A 204 -4.36 -32.03 22.72
C ARG A 204 -3.31 -31.30 21.90
N ILE A 205 -2.07 -31.80 21.86
CA ILE A 205 -1.01 -31.26 21.00
C ILE A 205 -1.44 -31.30 19.54
N ALA A 206 -1.85 -32.45 19.03
CA ALA A 206 -2.19 -32.64 17.62
C ALA A 206 -3.42 -31.83 17.18
N ARG A 207 -4.46 -31.80 18.01
CA ARG A 207 -5.78 -31.22 17.62
C ARG A 207 -5.92 -29.73 17.93
N THR A 208 -5.22 -29.22 18.94
CA THR A 208 -5.48 -27.88 19.48
C THR A 208 -4.23 -27.03 19.54
N VAL A 209 -3.16 -27.50 20.19
CA VAL A 209 -1.97 -26.68 20.45
C VAL A 209 -1.20 -26.40 19.18
N LYS A 210 -0.91 -27.42 18.38
CA LYS A 210 -0.14 -27.31 17.14
C LYS A 210 -0.84 -26.43 16.09
N PRO A 211 -2.12 -26.65 15.73
CA PRO A 211 -2.80 -25.77 14.79
C PRO A 211 -2.83 -24.31 15.26
N LYS A 212 -3.03 -24.09 16.57
CA LYS A 212 -3.08 -22.73 17.12
C LYS A 212 -1.71 -22.05 17.12
N ALA A 213 -0.65 -22.79 17.44
CA ALA A 213 0.72 -22.29 17.42
C ALA A 213 1.16 -21.91 16.00
N ILE A 214 0.88 -22.76 15.01
CA ILE A 214 1.18 -22.47 13.60
C ILE A 214 0.36 -21.27 13.11
N GLU A 215 -0.94 -21.19 13.42
CA GLU A 215 -1.77 -20.01 13.10
C GLU A 215 -1.19 -18.71 13.71
N LEU A 216 -0.64 -18.78 14.93
CA LEU A 216 0.00 -17.63 15.57
C LEU A 216 1.30 -17.23 14.86
N LEU A 217 2.16 -18.21 14.55
CA LEU A 217 3.44 -17.99 13.87
C LEU A 217 3.25 -17.44 12.46
N GLU A 218 2.33 -17.99 11.68
CA GLU A 218 2.01 -17.53 10.31
C GLU A 218 1.41 -16.12 10.30
N ARG A 219 0.74 -15.69 11.38
CA ARG A 219 0.17 -14.35 11.50
C ARG A 219 1.15 -13.30 11.99
N THR A 220 2.19 -13.70 12.73
CA THR A 220 3.22 -12.79 13.21
C THR A 220 4.26 -12.55 12.11
N ASN A 221 4.55 -11.28 11.83
CA ASN A 221 5.56 -10.88 10.86
C ASN A 221 6.92 -11.54 11.27
N PRO A 222 7.61 -12.26 10.37
CA PRO A 222 8.77 -13.13 10.69
C PRO A 222 10.02 -12.42 11.26
N ARG A 223 9.95 -11.13 11.58
CA ARG A 223 11.05 -10.37 12.24
C ARG A 223 11.35 -10.82 13.67
N LEU A 224 10.60 -11.78 14.23
CA LEU A 224 10.95 -12.46 15.48
C LEU A 224 11.77 -13.75 15.26
N LEU A 225 12.07 -14.09 14.01
CA LEU A 225 12.85 -15.29 13.62
C LEU A 225 14.16 -14.95 12.88
N LEU A 226 14.61 -13.69 12.93
CA LEU A 226 15.89 -13.23 12.40
C LEU A 226 16.67 -12.48 13.48
#